data_AF-A0A953HM46-F1
#
_entry.id   AF-A0A953HM46-F1
#
_cell.length_a   1.000
_cell.length_b   1.000
_cell.length_c   1.000
_cell.angle_alpha   90.00
_cell.angle_beta   90.00
_cell.angle_gamma   90.00
#
_symmetry.space_group_name_H-M   'P 1'
#
loop_
_entity.id
_entity.type
_entity.pdbx_description
1 polymer ?
#
loop_
_entity_poly.entity_id
_entity_poly.type
_entity_poly.pdbx_seq_one_letter_code
_entity_poly.pdbx_strand_id
1 'polypeptide(L)'
;MNAIEKQGKLKTCQINNALGFFMLLFGFIVVFSVSLSETFTQKMTNIIAGGVIVCIGGGMMWNARRLIKKYDLKNKENRLNQT
;
A
#
# COMPACT_ATOMS: atom_id res chain seq x y z
N MET A 1 -22.56 -15.60 0.45
CA MET A 1 -21.34 -15.07 -0.22
C MET A 1 -20.79 -16.18 -1.08
N ASN A 2 -20.92 -16.03 -2.40
CA ASN A 2 -20.64 -17.09 -3.35
C ASN A 2 -19.12 -17.23 -3.58
N ALA A 3 -18.64 -18.41 -3.97
CA ALA A 3 -17.20 -18.68 -4.12
C ALA A 3 -16.51 -17.72 -5.13
N ILE A 4 -17.24 -17.31 -6.15
CA ILE A 4 -16.81 -16.39 -7.20
C ILE A 4 -16.56 -14.97 -6.63
N GLU A 5 -17.44 -14.49 -5.75
CA GLU A 5 -17.29 -13.18 -5.11
C GLU A 5 -16.06 -13.11 -4.19
N LYS A 6 -15.75 -14.23 -3.50
CA LYS A 6 -14.54 -14.34 -2.67
C LYS A 6 -13.27 -14.19 -3.50
N GLN A 7 -13.19 -14.89 -4.63
CA GLN A 7 -12.02 -14.82 -5.51
C GLN A 7 -11.84 -13.42 -6.12
N GLY A 8 -12.93 -12.74 -6.51
CA GLY A 8 -12.89 -11.37 -6.99
C GLY A 8 -12.29 -10.41 -5.97
N LYS A 9 -12.77 -10.44 -4.72
CA LYS A 9 -12.25 -9.58 -3.64
C LYS A 9 -10.77 -9.84 -3.31
N LEU A 10 -10.32 -11.10 -3.37
CA LEU A 10 -8.92 -11.45 -3.15
C LEU A 10 -8.01 -10.87 -4.25
N LYS A 11 -8.42 -10.99 -5.53
CA LYS A 11 -7.68 -10.39 -6.65
C LYS A 11 -7.58 -8.87 -6.51
N THR A 12 -8.69 -8.19 -6.19
CA THR A 12 -8.69 -6.73 -5.96
C THR A 12 -7.75 -6.34 -4.81
N CYS A 13 -7.73 -7.10 -3.71
CA CYS A 13 -6.79 -6.86 -2.61
C CYS A 13 -5.33 -7.00 -3.03
N GLN A 14 -4.98 -8.02 -3.83
CA GLN A 14 -3.62 -8.18 -4.34
C GLN A 14 -3.21 -7.03 -5.25
N ILE A 15 -4.10 -6.62 -6.17
CA ILE A 15 -3.86 -5.48 -7.07
C ILE A 15 -3.60 -4.22 -6.24
N ASN A 16 -4.44 -3.94 -5.24
CA ASN A 16 -4.31 -2.74 -4.43
C ASN A 16 -3.02 -2.75 -3.58
N ASN A 17 -2.58 -3.93 -3.14
CA ASN A 17 -1.31 -4.09 -2.43
C ASN A 17 -0.10 -3.84 -3.36
N ALA A 18 -0.12 -4.38 -4.58
CA ALA A 18 0.92 -4.16 -5.57
C ALA A 18 0.98 -2.69 -6.01
N LEU A 19 -0.18 -2.06 -6.23
CA LEU A 19 -0.30 -0.64 -6.55
C LEU A 19 0.26 0.25 -5.43
N GLY A 20 -0.08 -0.07 -4.18
CA GLY A 20 0.45 0.61 -3.00
C GLY A 20 1.97 0.49 -2.88
N PHE A 21 2.54 -0.70 -3.15
CA PHE A 21 3.99 -0.90 -3.17
C PHE A 21 4.67 -0.10 -4.28
N PHE A 22 4.10 -0.08 -5.48
CA PHE A 22 4.61 0.72 -6.60
C PHE A 22 4.62 2.22 -6.27
N MET A 23 3.53 2.75 -5.70
CA MET A 23 3.47 4.15 -5.29
C MET A 23 4.47 4.50 -4.19
N LEU A 24 4.73 3.59 -3.25
CA LEU A 24 5.74 3.79 -2.21
C LEU A 24 7.15 3.88 -2.80
N LEU A 25 7.48 2.99 -3.73
CA LEU A 25 8.79 2.94 -4.38
C LEU A 25 9.01 4.17 -5.27
N PHE A 26 7.98 4.57 -6.02
CA PHE A 26 8.00 5.80 -6.82
C PHE A 26 8.14 7.06 -5.97
N GLY A 27 7.36 7.18 -4.88
CA GLY A 27 7.46 8.29 -3.94
C GLY A 27 8.86 8.41 -3.33
N PHE A 28 9.50 7.29 -3.01
CA PHE A 28 10.86 7.26 -2.48
C PHE A 28 11.88 7.79 -3.49
N ILE A 29 11.77 7.39 -4.77
CA ILE A 29 12.63 7.88 -5.85
C ILE A 29 12.46 9.39 -6.04
N VAL A 30 11.22 9.89 -6.01
CA VAL A 30 10.93 11.33 -6.12
C VAL A 30 11.58 12.10 -4.97
N VAL A 31 11.43 11.67 -3.72
CA VAL A 31 12.09 12.32 -2.57
C VAL A 31 13.61 12.35 -2.71
N PHE A 32 14.21 11.27 -3.22
CA PHE A 32 15.65 11.18 -3.46
C PHE A 32 16.12 12.12 -4.57
N SER A 33 15.40 12.15 -5.70
CA SER A 33 15.70 13.01 -6.85
C SER A 33 15.66 14.49 -6.47
N VAL A 34 14.76 14.84 -5.55
CA VAL A 34 14.53 16.21 -5.10
C VAL A 34 15.61 16.67 -4.14
N SER A 35 16.10 15.77 -3.28
CA SER A 35 17.18 16.10 -2.34
C SER A 35 18.48 16.51 -3.03
N LEU A 36 18.66 16.13 -4.30
CA LEU A 36 19.80 16.48 -5.15
C LEU A 36 19.62 17.81 -5.91
N SER A 37 18.47 18.49 -5.78
CA SER A 37 18.20 19.77 -6.46
C SER A 37 18.74 20.96 -5.66
N GLU A 38 19.39 21.91 -6.34
CA GLU A 38 20.15 23.01 -5.72
C GLU A 38 19.29 24.20 -5.21
N THR A 39 18.05 24.32 -5.67
CA THR A 39 17.19 25.47 -5.39
C THR A 39 16.35 25.28 -4.11
N PHE A 40 16.56 26.16 -3.12
CA PHE A 40 15.92 26.06 -1.79
C PHE A 40 14.39 26.02 -1.83
N THR A 41 13.76 26.87 -2.65
CA THR A 41 12.29 26.92 -2.80
C THR A 41 11.74 25.66 -3.45
N GLN A 42 12.43 25.14 -4.47
CA GLN A 42 12.01 23.96 -5.21
C GLN A 42 12.19 22.69 -4.37
N LYS A 43 13.26 22.65 -3.56
CA LYS A 43 13.54 21.57 -2.60
C LYS A 43 12.42 21.43 -1.57
N MET A 44 11.94 22.53 -0.98
CA MET A 44 10.84 22.49 0.00
C MET A 44 9.53 22.00 -0.62
N THR A 45 9.11 22.54 -1.76
CA THR A 45 7.87 22.12 -2.44
C THR A 45 7.93 20.65 -2.84
N ASN A 46 9.06 20.20 -3.35
CA ASN A 46 9.20 18.83 -3.81
C ASN A 46 9.33 17.82 -2.65
N ILE A 47 9.90 18.20 -1.49
CA ILE A 47 9.86 17.37 -0.27
C ILE A 47 8.42 17.18 0.20
N ILE A 48 7.60 18.23 0.16
CA ILE A 48 6.17 18.14 0.49
C ILE A 48 5.45 17.24 -0.52
N ALA A 49 5.68 17.42 -1.81
CA ALA A 49 5.08 16.58 -2.86
C ALA A 49 5.47 15.09 -2.69
N GLY A 50 6.75 14.80 -2.47
CA GLY A 50 7.22 13.45 -2.17
C GLY A 50 6.64 12.88 -0.88
N GLY A 51 6.52 13.71 0.16
CA GLY A 51 5.89 13.34 1.43
C GLY A 51 4.41 12.97 1.27
N VAL A 52 3.64 13.73 0.48
CA VAL A 52 2.23 13.42 0.19
C VAL A 52 2.11 12.08 -0.55
N ILE A 53 2.96 11.84 -1.55
CA ILE A 53 2.97 10.57 -2.31
C ILE A 53 3.30 9.40 -1.38
N VAL A 54 4.31 9.54 -0.51
CA VAL A 54 4.69 8.51 0.47
C VAL A 54 3.57 8.28 1.48
N CYS A 55 2.88 9.31 1.95
CA CYS A 55 1.73 9.18 2.85
C CYS A 55 0.56 8.44 2.19
N ILE A 56 0.24 8.73 0.93
CA ILE A 56 -0.82 8.04 0.19
C ILE A 56 -0.43 6.58 -0.08
N GLY A 57 0.76 6.33 -0.63
CA GLY A 57 1.26 4.98 -0.91
C GLY A 57 1.39 4.13 0.36
N GLY A 58 1.90 4.73 1.44
CA GLY A 58 1.98 4.11 2.77
C GLY A 58 0.61 3.81 3.37
N GLY A 59 -0.36 4.72 3.24
CA GLY A 59 -1.74 4.51 3.66
C GLY A 59 -2.42 3.37 2.91
N MET A 60 -2.23 3.29 1.58
CA MET A 60 -2.73 2.19 0.76
C MET A 60 -2.10 0.85 1.15
N MET A 61 -0.77 0.81 1.36
CA MET A 61 -0.07 -0.40 1.78
C MET A 61 -0.46 -0.84 3.20
N TRP A 62 -0.65 0.10 4.14
CA TRP A 62 -1.13 -0.20 5.49
C TRP A 62 -2.52 -0.84 5.45
N ASN A 63 -3.44 -0.27 4.67
CA ASN A 63 -4.81 -0.77 4.58
C ASN A 63 -4.85 -2.17 3.94
N ALA A 64 -4.06 -2.39 2.88
CA ALA A 64 -3.91 -3.70 2.23
C ALA A 64 -3.32 -4.75 3.19
N ARG A 65 -2.26 -4.42 3.94
CA ARG A 65 -1.67 -5.32 4.95
C ARG A 65 -2.64 -5.63 6.09
N ARG A 66 -3.43 -4.65 6.55
CA ARG A 66 -4.50 -4.87 7.55
C ARG A 66 -5.57 -5.83 7.06
N LEU A 67 -6.02 -5.68 5.81
CA LEU A 67 -7.00 -6.56 5.18
C LEU A 67 -6.47 -7.99 5.05
N ILE A 68 -5.25 -8.16 4.51
CA ILE A 68 -4.61 -9.47 4.36
C ILE A 68 -4.47 -10.15 5.73
N LYS A 69 -3.99 -9.43 6.76
CA LYS A 69 -3.86 -9.98 8.13
C LYS A 69 -5.21 -10.39 8.73
N LYS A 70 -6.29 -9.64 8.44
CA LYS A 70 -7.66 -10.00 8.84
C LYS A 70 -8.16 -11.28 8.15
N TYR A 71 -7.90 -11.44 6.86
CA TYR A 71 -8.32 -12.64 6.12
C TYR A 71 -7.49 -13.87 6.49
N ASP A 72 -6.21 -13.70 6.80
CA ASP A 72 -5.33 -14.79 7.23
C ASP A 72 -5.69 -15.31 8.63
N LEU A 73 -5.98 -14.39 9.59
CA LEU A 73 -6.50 -14.76 10.91
C LEU A 73 -7.85 -15.50 10.83
N LYS A 74 -8.77 -15.01 10.00
CA LYS A 74 -10.08 -15.65 9.81
C LYS A 74 -9.98 -17.04 9.17
N ASN A 75 -8.98 -17.25 8.31
CA ASN A 75 -8.70 -18.57 7.73
C ASN A 75 -8.10 -19.55 8.76
N LYS A 76 -7.29 -19.04 9.70
CA LYS A 76 -6.74 -19.83 10.80
C LYS A 76 -7.82 -20.26 11.81
N GLU A 77 -8.76 -19.37 12.12
CA GLU A 77 -9.89 -19.63 13.03
C GLU A 77 -10.88 -20.67 12.45
N ASN A 78 -11.19 -20.60 11.15
CA ASN A 78 -12.03 -21.62 10.51
C ASN A 78 -11.39 -23.01 10.47
N ARG A 79 -10.05 -23.11 10.46
CA ARG A 79 -9.37 -24.41 10.53
C ARG A 79 -9.36 -25.02 11.93
N LEU A 80 -9.38 -24.19 12.98
CA LEU A 80 -9.47 -24.65 14.37
C LEU A 80 -10.89 -25.06 14.77
N ASN A 81 -11.91 -24.46 14.16
CA ASN A 81 -13.31 -24.82 14.39
C ASN A 81 -13.79 -26.02 13.54
N GLN A 82 -12.92 -26.62 12.72
CA GLN A 82 -13.19 -27.84 11.93
C GLN A 82 -12.48 -29.09 12.45
N THR A 83 -11.79 -28.99 13.60
CA THR A 83 -11.20 -30.08 14.37
C THR A 83 -11.89 -30.16 15.73
#